data_AF-A0A964A8F5-F1
#
_entry.id   AF-A0A964A8F5-F1
#
_cell.length_a   1.000
_cell.length_b   1.000
_cell.length_c   1.000
_cell.angle_alpha   90.00
_cell.angle_beta   90.00
_cell.angle_gamma   90.00
#
_symmetry.space_group_name_H-M   'P 1'
#
loop_
_entity.id
_entity.type
_entity.pdbx_description
1 polymer ?
#
loop_
_entity_poly.entity_id
_entity_poly.type
_entity_poly.pdbx_seq_one_letter_code
_entity_poly.pdbx_strand_id
1 'polypeptide(L)'
;MYASRMHDTPPADDAPKHALAHRLRLDFEAALGAGTLENPEGWRVLDTRVFQRWVPVVELRLHTDDRTLCFILAPSDPERPAFKRGPQHDIVYYSDDLAVAEHSGLYARDKPSIERFARWLVAWDAAP
;
A
#
# COMPACT_ATOMS: atom_id res chain seq x y z
N MET A 1 -11.01 39.36 -4.03
CA MET A 1 -11.31 37.96 -4.34
C MET A 1 -10.47 37.55 -5.53
N TYR A 2 -9.34 36.88 -5.31
CA TYR A 2 -8.62 36.17 -6.36
C TYR A 2 -8.30 34.79 -5.79
N ALA A 3 -9.05 33.79 -6.27
CA ALA A 3 -8.80 32.39 -5.96
C ALA A 3 -7.62 31.92 -6.82
N SER A 4 -6.43 31.86 -6.23
CA SER A 4 -5.32 31.11 -6.80
C SER A 4 -5.64 29.62 -6.68
N ARG A 5 -6.17 29.04 -7.76
CA ARG A 5 -6.08 27.59 -7.97
C ARG A 5 -4.61 27.29 -8.23
N MET A 6 -3.88 26.91 -7.18
CA MET A 6 -2.67 26.11 -7.37
C MET A 6 -3.13 24.80 -7.99
N HIS A 7 -2.92 24.67 -9.30
CA HIS A 7 -2.87 23.36 -9.94
C HIS A 7 -1.66 22.65 -9.34
N ASP A 8 -1.90 21.76 -8.37
CA ASP A 8 -0.97 20.71 -7.97
C ASP A 8 -0.71 19.82 -9.19
N THR A 9 0.17 20.29 -10.07
CA THR A 9 0.79 19.43 -11.06
C THR A 9 1.96 18.80 -10.32
N PRO A 10 1.92 17.49 -9.99
CA PRO A 10 3.06 16.85 -9.36
C PRO A 10 4.29 17.05 -10.26
N PRO A 11 5.48 17.28 -9.68
CA PRO A 11 6.71 17.44 -10.46
C PRO A 11 6.87 16.24 -11.40
N ALA A 12 7.41 16.47 -12.60
CA ALA A 12 7.46 15.48 -13.68
C ALA A 12 8.12 14.14 -13.29
N ASP A 13 8.97 14.14 -12.27
CA ASP A 13 9.63 12.94 -11.72
C ASP A 13 8.70 12.02 -10.90
N ASP A 14 7.56 12.52 -10.40
CA ASP A 14 6.62 11.73 -9.57
C ASP A 14 5.54 11.04 -10.41
N ALA A 15 5.36 11.42 -11.68
CA ALA A 15 4.33 10.88 -12.56
C ALA A 15 4.34 9.33 -12.66
N PRO A 16 5.49 8.64 -12.74
CA PRO A 16 5.53 7.17 -12.72
C PRO A 16 5.02 6.58 -11.40
N LYS A 17 5.27 7.24 -10.26
CA LYS A 17 4.81 6.75 -8.94
C LYS A 17 3.33 7.00 -8.73
N HIS A 18 2.79 8.11 -9.20
CA HIS A 18 1.35 8.34 -9.24
C HIS A 18 0.64 7.34 -10.15
N ALA A 19 1.20 7.02 -11.32
CA ALA A 19 0.66 5.99 -12.20
C ALA A 19 0.69 4.60 -11.53
N LEU A 20 1.78 4.27 -10.84
CA LEU A 20 1.90 3.03 -10.06
C LEU A 20 0.85 2.97 -8.94
N ALA A 21 0.69 4.05 -8.16
CA ALA A 21 -0.30 4.13 -7.08
C ALA A 21 -1.74 4.00 -7.60
N HIS A 22 -2.02 4.59 -8.76
CA HIS A 22 -3.34 4.48 -9.42
C HIS A 22 -3.60 3.07 -9.94
N ARG A 23 -2.63 2.45 -10.63
CA ARG A 23 -2.72 1.05 -11.09
C ARG A 23 -2.92 0.09 -9.91
N LEU A 24 -2.09 0.22 -8.87
CA LEU A 24 -2.17 -0.59 -7.66
C LEU A 24 -3.57 -0.52 -7.04
N ARG A 25 -4.12 0.70 -6.91
CA ARG A 25 -5.47 0.90 -6.39
C ARG A 25 -6.50 0.10 -7.18
N LEU A 26 -6.56 0.33 -8.49
CA LEU A 26 -7.58 -0.28 -9.35
C LEU A 26 -7.47 -1.81 -9.36
N ASP A 27 -6.27 -2.35 -9.49
CA ASP A 27 -6.05 -3.79 -9.56
C ASP A 27 -6.38 -4.47 -8.22
N PHE A 28 -6.06 -3.82 -7.10
CA PHE A 28 -6.37 -4.35 -5.76
C PHE A 28 -7.88 -4.29 -5.49
N GLU A 29 -8.55 -3.18 -5.80
CA GLU A 29 -10.02 -3.05 -5.71
C GLU A 29 -10.72 -4.11 -6.57
N ALA A 30 -10.24 -4.33 -7.80
CA ALA A 30 -10.76 -5.35 -8.70
C ALA A 30 -10.55 -6.76 -8.14
N ALA A 31 -9.39 -7.06 -7.56
CA ALA A 31 -9.11 -8.37 -6.96
C ALA A 31 -10.01 -8.68 -5.77
N LEU A 32 -10.30 -7.68 -4.93
CA LEU A 32 -11.26 -7.81 -3.84
C LEU A 32 -12.68 -8.05 -4.37
N GLY A 33 -13.12 -7.25 -5.35
CA GLY A 33 -14.47 -7.34 -5.93
C GLY A 33 -14.74 -8.62 -6.71
N ALA A 34 -13.72 -9.16 -7.40
CA ALA A 34 -13.81 -10.40 -8.15
C ALA A 34 -13.63 -11.66 -7.28
N GLY A 35 -13.27 -11.50 -6.00
CA GLY A 35 -13.01 -12.63 -5.09
C GLY A 35 -11.74 -13.41 -5.41
N THR A 36 -10.84 -12.87 -6.25
CA THR A 36 -9.52 -13.48 -6.51
C THR A 36 -8.56 -13.25 -5.35
N LEU A 37 -8.84 -12.26 -4.51
CA LEU A 37 -8.22 -12.03 -3.22
C LEU A 37 -9.24 -12.29 -2.11
N GLU A 38 -9.09 -13.40 -1.38
CA GLU A 38 -10.00 -13.72 -0.28
C GLU A 38 -9.98 -12.60 0.78
N ASN A 39 -11.16 -12.17 1.21
CA ASN A 39 -11.30 -11.04 2.11
C ASN A 39 -12.45 -11.26 3.13
N PRO A 40 -12.34 -12.29 3.99
CA PRO A 40 -13.40 -12.60 4.95
C PRO A 40 -13.55 -11.52 6.03
N GLU A 41 -12.52 -10.72 6.27
CA GLU A 41 -12.55 -9.63 7.25
C GLU A 41 -13.19 -8.34 6.71
N GLY A 42 -13.51 -8.28 5.41
CA GLY A 42 -14.24 -7.15 4.81
C GLY A 42 -13.39 -5.90 4.58
N TRP A 43 -12.07 -6.05 4.39
CA TRP A 43 -11.17 -4.95 4.06
C TRP A 43 -11.59 -4.23 2.78
N ARG A 44 -11.48 -2.90 2.77
CA ARG A 44 -11.74 -2.05 1.61
C ARG A 44 -10.56 -1.12 1.39
N VAL A 45 -10.32 -0.76 0.14
CA VAL A 45 -9.33 0.27 -0.19
C VAL A 45 -9.85 1.62 0.26
N LEU A 46 -9.07 2.30 1.09
CA LEU A 46 -9.34 3.67 1.54
C LEU A 46 -8.82 4.66 0.48
N ASP A 47 -7.51 4.64 0.26
CA ASP A 47 -6.82 5.43 -0.74
C ASP A 47 -5.44 4.82 -1.08
N THR A 48 -4.79 5.38 -2.11
CA THR A 48 -3.37 5.20 -2.34
C THR A 48 -2.66 6.55 -2.28
N ARG A 49 -1.43 6.56 -1.76
CA ARG A 49 -0.65 7.78 -1.58
C ARG A 49 0.77 7.60 -2.12
N VAL A 50 1.32 8.67 -2.67
CA VAL A 50 2.74 8.78 -2.98
C VAL A 50 3.35 9.72 -1.97
N PHE A 51 4.44 9.31 -1.32
CA PHE A 51 5.16 10.19 -0.41
C PHE A 51 6.64 9.85 -0.34
N GLN A 52 7.42 10.77 0.19
CA GLN A 52 8.86 10.63 0.35
C GLN A 52 9.19 9.93 1.67
N ARG A 53 9.96 8.84 1.61
CA ARG A 53 10.72 8.30 2.76
C ARG A 53 12.21 8.56 2.50
N TRP A 54 13.03 7.51 2.54
CA TRP A 54 14.39 7.57 1.99
C TRP A 54 14.38 7.66 0.45
N VAL A 55 13.34 7.15 -0.18
CA VAL A 55 13.01 7.27 -1.61
C VAL A 55 11.50 7.53 -1.74
N PRO A 56 11.02 7.99 -2.91
CA PRO A 56 9.59 8.01 -3.20
C PRO A 56 8.99 6.60 -3.12
N VAL A 57 7.92 6.45 -2.35
CA VAL A 57 7.21 5.18 -2.15
C VAL A 57 5.72 5.33 -2.48
N VAL A 58 5.08 4.20 -2.77
CA VAL A 58 3.62 4.10 -2.89
C VAL A 58 3.07 3.42 -1.66
N GLU A 59 1.95 3.90 -1.18
CA GLU A 59 1.22 3.29 -0.08
C GLU A 59 -0.20 2.95 -0.49
N LEU A 60 -0.62 1.76 -0.10
CA LEU A 60 -1.99 1.25 -0.18
C LEU A 60 -2.57 1.22 1.23
N ARG A 61 -3.63 2.00 1.45
CA ARG A 61 -4.31 2.07 2.75
C ARG A 61 -5.61 1.30 2.66
N LEU A 62 -5.78 0.37 3.57
CA LEU A 62 -6.97 -0.47 3.70
C LEU A 62 -7.66 -0.15 5.01
N HIS A 63 -8.97 -0.34 5.05
CA HIS A 63 -9.75 -0.20 6.26
C HIS A 63 -10.85 -1.25 6.35
N THR A 64 -11.19 -1.61 7.58
CA THR A 64 -12.49 -2.20 7.94
C THR A 64 -13.34 -1.12 8.62
N ASP A 65 -14.41 -1.51 9.31
CA ASP A 65 -15.20 -0.58 10.12
C ASP A 65 -14.46 -0.15 11.40
N ASP A 66 -13.50 -0.95 11.88
CA ASP A 66 -12.87 -0.80 13.20
C ASP A 66 -11.35 -0.58 13.17
N ARG A 67 -10.67 -0.84 12.04
CA ARG A 67 -9.21 -0.78 11.97
C ARG A 67 -8.66 -0.45 10.59
N THR A 68 -7.38 -0.07 10.55
CA THR A 68 -6.66 0.21 9.30
C THR A 68 -5.53 -0.77 9.10
N LEU A 69 -5.11 -0.93 7.85
CA LEU A 69 -3.91 -1.67 7.48
C LEU A 69 -3.28 -1.01 6.26
N CYS A 70 -2.02 -0.63 6.38
CA CYS A 70 -1.30 0.08 5.35
C CYS A 70 -0.15 -0.79 4.82
N PHE A 71 0.03 -0.80 3.50
CA PHE A 71 1.16 -1.43 2.83
C PHE A 71 1.95 -0.38 2.06
N ILE A 72 3.25 -0.30 2.34
CA ILE A 72 4.19 0.53 1.60
C ILE A 72 4.94 -0.34 0.60
N LEU A 73 4.90 0.05 -0.67
CA LEU A 73 5.71 -0.48 -1.76
C LEU A 73 6.86 0.49 -1.99
N ALA A 74 8.06 0.07 -1.58
CA ALA A 74 9.31 0.78 -1.84
C ALA A 74 10.09 0.06 -2.95
N PRO A 75 10.88 0.74 -3.79
CA PRO A 75 11.82 0.07 -4.68
C PRO A 75 12.67 -0.96 -3.93
N SER A 76 12.88 -2.14 -4.53
CA SER A 76 13.58 -3.23 -3.84
C SER A 76 15.02 -2.85 -3.52
N ASP A 77 15.43 -3.06 -2.26
CA ASP A 77 16.74 -2.70 -1.74
C ASP A 77 17.21 -3.77 -0.73
N PRO A 78 18.21 -4.61 -1.07
CA PRO A 78 18.64 -5.72 -0.22
C PRO A 78 19.14 -5.28 1.15
N GLU A 79 19.62 -4.05 1.29
CA GLU A 79 20.15 -3.50 2.54
C GLU A 79 19.05 -3.04 3.51
N ARG A 80 17.79 -2.96 3.05
CA ARG A 80 16.67 -2.47 3.84
C ARG A 80 15.78 -3.58 4.37
N PRO A 81 15.20 -3.39 5.57
CA PRO A 81 14.22 -4.33 6.10
C PRO A 81 12.94 -4.27 5.27
N ALA A 82 12.43 -5.44 4.91
CA ALA A 82 11.15 -5.63 4.23
C ALA A 82 10.41 -6.77 4.93
N PHE A 83 9.09 -6.68 5.01
CA PHE A 83 8.27 -7.82 5.41
C PHE A 83 8.30 -8.90 4.32
N LYS A 84 8.17 -8.47 3.06
CA LYS A 84 8.25 -9.35 1.91
C LYS A 84 8.93 -8.63 0.74
N ARG A 85 9.83 -9.31 0.05
CA ARG A 85 10.51 -8.77 -1.12
C ARG A 85 9.80 -9.20 -2.40
N GLY A 86 9.56 -8.26 -3.29
CA GLY A 86 9.08 -8.48 -4.65
C GLY A 86 10.20 -8.27 -5.69
N PRO A 87 9.93 -8.55 -6.97
CA PRO A 87 10.91 -8.34 -8.05
C PRO A 87 11.29 -6.88 -8.28
N GLN A 88 10.33 -5.95 -8.11
CA GLN A 88 10.55 -4.52 -8.30
C GLN A 88 10.38 -3.74 -6.99
N HIS A 89 9.47 -4.18 -6.12
CA HIS A 89 9.13 -3.48 -4.89
C HIS A 89 9.20 -4.39 -3.65
N ASP A 90 9.80 -3.86 -2.59
CA ASP A 90 9.76 -4.41 -1.25
C ASP A 90 8.52 -3.90 -0.51
N ILE A 91 7.91 -4.77 0.29
CA ILE A 91 6.67 -4.52 1.02
C ILE A 91 6.97 -4.33 2.50
N VAL A 92 6.46 -3.26 3.08
CA VAL A 92 6.38 -3.02 4.53
C VAL A 92 4.91 -2.83 4.89
N TYR A 93 4.49 -3.26 6.08
CA TYR A 93 3.12 -3.03 6.56
C TYR A 93 3.13 -2.32 7.91
N TYR A 94 2.04 -1.61 8.20
CA TYR A 94 1.79 -0.95 9.48
C TYR A 94 0.30 -0.60 9.64
N SER A 95 -0.08 -0.02 10.79
CA SER A 95 -1.42 0.48 11.09
C SER A 95 -1.34 1.98 11.40
N ASP A 96 -2.28 2.78 10.86
CA ASP A 96 -2.46 4.18 11.29
C ASP A 96 -3.14 4.27 12.66
N ASP A 97 -3.92 3.24 13.03
CA ASP A 97 -4.70 3.16 14.28
C ASP A 97 -3.90 2.70 15.51
N LEU A 98 -2.63 2.30 15.33
CA LEU A 98 -1.81 1.76 16.41
C LEU A 98 -0.57 2.61 16.67
N ALA A 99 -0.27 2.87 17.95
CA ALA A 99 1.00 3.46 18.33
C ALA A 99 2.16 2.49 18.02
N VAL A 100 3.38 3.01 17.84
CA VAL A 100 4.57 2.20 17.52
C VAL A 100 4.80 1.06 18.51
N ALA A 101 4.55 1.29 19.81
CA ALA A 101 4.67 0.26 20.85
C ALA A 101 3.67 -0.91 20.67
N GLU A 102 2.55 -0.66 19.99
CA GLU A 102 1.46 -1.61 19.76
C GLU A 102 1.58 -2.33 18.42
N HIS A 103 2.52 -1.91 17.54
CA HIS A 103 2.74 -2.56 16.23
C HIS A 103 3.14 -4.03 16.35
N SER A 104 3.72 -4.45 17.48
CA SER A 104 3.96 -5.88 17.75
C SER A 104 2.66 -6.70 17.81
N GLY A 105 1.56 -6.10 18.26
CA GLY A 105 0.23 -6.71 18.29
C GLY A 105 -0.48 -6.72 16.93
N LEU A 106 -0.11 -5.84 16.01
CA LEU A 106 -0.72 -5.76 14.67
C LEU A 106 -0.61 -7.08 13.92
N TYR A 107 0.61 -7.63 13.85
CA TYR A 107 0.83 -8.89 13.17
C TYR A 107 0.07 -10.03 13.87
N ALA A 108 0.07 -10.09 15.20
CA ALA A 108 -0.68 -11.12 15.92
C ALA A 108 -2.19 -11.07 15.62
N ARG A 109 -2.77 -9.86 15.45
CA ARG A 109 -4.18 -9.63 15.14
C ARG A 109 -4.54 -9.98 13.69
N ASP A 110 -3.78 -9.45 12.72
CA ASP A 110 -4.16 -9.47 11.30
C ASP A 110 -3.23 -10.32 10.43
N LYS A 111 -2.41 -11.20 11.01
CA LYS A 111 -1.44 -12.05 10.28
C LYS A 111 -2.03 -12.70 9.02
N PRO A 112 -3.21 -13.35 9.05
CA PRO A 112 -3.77 -13.98 7.86
C PRO A 112 -4.01 -12.98 6.73
N SER A 113 -4.61 -11.81 7.02
CA SER A 113 -4.83 -10.76 6.01
C SER A 113 -3.51 -10.18 5.52
N ILE A 114 -2.57 -9.89 6.43
CA ILE A 114 -1.25 -9.33 6.09
C ILE A 114 -0.49 -10.25 5.13
N GLU A 115 -0.41 -11.54 5.44
CA GLU A 115 0.29 -12.53 4.60
C GLU A 115 -0.37 -12.72 3.24
N ARG A 116 -1.71 -12.71 3.21
CA ARG A 116 -2.49 -12.87 1.98
C ARG A 116 -2.31 -11.68 1.04
N PHE A 117 -2.49 -10.47 1.56
CA PHE A 117 -2.33 -9.24 0.79
C PHE A 117 -0.89 -9.06 0.33
N ALA A 118 0.11 -9.29 1.19
CA ALA A 118 1.50 -9.24 0.78
C ALA A 118 1.85 -10.27 -0.30
N ARG A 119 1.24 -11.47 -0.28
CA ARG A 119 1.42 -12.47 -1.35
C ARG A 119 0.81 -11.99 -2.66
N TRP A 120 -0.39 -11.41 -2.63
CA TRP A 120 -1.01 -10.84 -3.80
C TRP A 120 -0.17 -9.69 -4.37
N LEU A 121 0.31 -8.78 -3.52
CA LEU A 121 1.15 -7.64 -3.92
C LEU A 121 2.45 -8.09 -4.60
N VAL A 122 3.13 -9.13 -4.07
CA VAL A 122 4.33 -9.68 -4.73
C VAL A 122 4.00 -10.29 -6.09
N ALA A 123 2.87 -10.98 -6.23
CA ALA A 123 2.46 -11.56 -7.51
C ALA A 123 2.08 -10.47 -8.52
N TRP A 124 1.39 -9.42 -8.06
CA TRP A 124 1.04 -8.25 -8.85
C TRP A 124 2.28 -7.49 -9.32
N ASP A 125 3.29 -7.34 -8.45
CA ASP A 125 4.57 -6.69 -8.76
C ASP A 125 5.41 -7.46 -9.79
N ALA A 126 5.18 -8.77 -9.90
CA ALA A 126 5.84 -9.62 -10.88
C ALA A 126 5.14 -9.62 -12.26
N ALA A 127 3.92 -9.08 -12.35
CA ALA A 127 3.16 -9.04 -13.58
C ALA A 127 3.74 -7.97 -14.54
N PRO A 128 3.76 -8.24 -15.85
CA PRO A 128 4.28 -7.30 -16.84
C PRO A 128 3.54 -5.95 -16.89
#